data_AF-A0A501X799-F1
#
_entry.id   AF-A0A501X799-F1
#
_cell.length_a   1.000
_cell.length_b   1.000
_cell.length_c   1.000
_cell.angle_alpha   90.00
_cell.angle_beta   90.00
_cell.angle_gamma   90.00
#
_symmetry.space_group_name_H-M   'P 1'
#
loop_
_entity.id
_entity.type
_entity.pdbx_description
1 polymer ?
#
loop_
_entity_poly.entity_id
_entity_poly.type
_entity_poly.pdbx_seq_one_letter_code
_entity_poly.pdbx_strand_id
1 'polypeptide(L)' 'MKLKEYIKTRYGTQRGAQADFLRDNPDWLPQELTRWIKNHHVNLQTGEHYKPSSKKIKLKEPK' A
#
# COMPACT_ATOMS: atom_id res chain seq x y z
N MET A 1 1.56 4.02 -9.79
CA MET A 1 0.98 5.07 -8.90
C MET A 1 1.78 5.14 -7.61
N LYS A 2 1.92 6.29 -6.92
CA LYS A 2 2.64 6.31 -5.62
C LYS A 2 1.89 5.51 -4.56
N LEU A 3 2.59 4.84 -3.65
CA LEU A 3 1.95 4.07 -2.56
C LEU A 3 1.05 4.93 -1.68
N LYS A 4 1.47 6.17 -1.39
CA LYS A 4 0.64 7.15 -0.68
C LYS A 4 -0.67 7.45 -1.41
N GLU A 5 -0.62 7.61 -2.73
CA GLU A 5 -1.80 7.88 -3.57
C GLU A 5 -2.69 6.64 -3.67
N TYR A 6 -2.10 5.45 -3.76
CA TYR A 6 -2.82 4.19 -3.72
C TYR A 6 -3.64 4.06 -2.43
N ILE A 7 -3.02 4.28 -1.28
CA ILE A 7 -3.72 4.22 0.00
C ILE A 7 -4.83 5.27 0.06
N LYS A 8 -4.54 6.50 -0.39
CA LYS A 8 -5.52 7.58 -0.42
C LYS A 8 -6.76 7.25 -1.28
N THR A 9 -6.56 6.67 -2.47
CA THR A 9 -7.64 6.38 -3.43
C THR A 9 -8.42 5.10 -3.12
N ARG A 10 -7.80 4.10 -2.49
CA ARG A 10 -8.46 2.81 -2.19
C ARG A 10 -8.96 2.69 -0.75
N TYR A 11 -8.34 3.42 0.18
CA TYR A 11 -8.65 3.35 1.62
C TYR A 11 -9.13 4.67 2.22
N GLY A 12 -8.90 5.80 1.53
CA GLY A 12 -9.34 7.13 1.95
C GLY A 12 -8.24 7.95 2.65
N THR A 13 -8.60 9.17 3.07
CA THR A 13 -7.71 10.11 3.79
C THR A 13 -7.86 10.07 5.31
N GLN A 14 -8.80 9.27 5.83
CA GLN A 14 -9.15 9.23 7.24
C GLN A 14 -8.05 8.61 8.11
N ARG A 15 -8.06 8.98 9.41
CA ARG A 15 -7.24 8.35 10.44
C ARG A 15 -7.70 6.89 10.57
N GLY A 16 -6.93 5.97 9.96
CA GLY A 16 -7.28 4.55 9.86
C GLY A 16 -6.97 3.92 8.50
N ALA A 17 -6.84 4.71 7.42
CA ALA A 17 -6.61 4.18 6.08
C ALA A 17 -5.32 3.33 5.96
N GLN A 18 -4.26 3.70 6.68
CA GLN A 18 -3.03 2.90 6.75
C GLN A 18 -3.22 1.62 7.57
N ALA A 19 -4.02 1.64 8.64
CA ALA A 19 -4.32 0.45 9.43
C ALA A 19 -5.18 -0.53 8.63
N ASP A 20 -6.15 -0.03 7.87
CA ASP A 20 -6.94 -0.83 6.93
C ASP A 20 -6.06 -1.46 5.85
N PHE A 21 -5.12 -0.70 5.29
CA PHE A 21 -4.14 -1.23 4.35
C PHE A 21 -3.31 -2.36 4.96
N LEU A 22 -2.79 -2.19 6.17
CA LEU A 22 -2.01 -3.23 6.86
C LEU A 22 -2.86 -4.46 7.22
N ARG A 23 -4.13 -4.26 7.58
CA ARG A 23 -5.07 -5.36 7.83
C ARG A 23 -5.30 -6.23 6.59
N ASP A 24 -5.37 -5.60 5.41
CA ASP A 24 -5.51 -6.32 4.15
C ASP A 24 -4.19 -6.90 3.60
N ASN A 25 -3.05 -6.45 4.15
CA ASN A 25 -1.70 -6.83 3.76
C ASN A 25 -0.90 -7.27 5.00
N PRO A 26 -1.25 -8.41 5.63
CA PRO A 26 -0.66 -8.82 6.91
C PRO A 26 0.84 -9.09 6.84
N ASP A 27 1.38 -9.36 5.66
CA ASP A 27 2.82 -9.54 5.43
C ASP A 27 3.61 -8.22 5.53
N TRP A 28 2.91 -7.08 5.59
CA TRP A 28 3.50 -5.76 5.71
C TRP A 28 3.53 -5.30 7.16
N LEU A 29 4.69 -4.82 7.58
CA LEU A 29 4.86 -4.23 8.90
C LEU A 29 4.56 -2.71 8.86
N PRO A 30 4.05 -2.13 9.96
CA PRO A 30 3.83 -0.69 10.06
C PRO A 30 5.09 0.15 9.78
N GLN A 31 6.26 -0.36 10.19
CA GLN A 31 7.56 0.27 9.98
C GLN A 31 7.96 0.29 8.50
N GLU A 32 7.70 -0.82 7.78
CA GLU A 32 7.93 -0.93 6.34
C GLU A 32 7.03 0.05 5.58
N LEU A 33 5.74 0.08 5.92
CA LEU A 33 4.79 1.02 5.34
C LEU A 33 5.25 2.47 5.55
N THR A 34 5.68 2.83 6.76
CA THR A 34 6.19 4.18 7.07
C THR A 34 7.40 4.55 6.21
N ARG A 35 8.31 3.60 5.96
CA ARG A 35 9.49 3.79 5.10
C ARG A 35 9.10 3.93 3.62
N TRP A 36 8.17 3.12 3.15
CA TRP A 36 7.88 3.01 1.72
C TRP A 36 6.84 4.02 1.23
N ILE A 37 5.89 4.42 2.08
CA ILE A 37 4.78 5.32 1.69
C ILE A 37 5.26 6.65 1.10
N LYS A 38 6.44 7.14 1.50
CA LYS A 38 7.00 8.41 1.01
C LYS A 38 7.54 8.31 -0.42
N ASN A 39 8.15 7.18 -0.79
CA ASN A 39 9.02 7.10 -1.97
C ASN A 39 8.70 5.95 -2.93
N HIS A 40 7.77 5.05 -2.61
CA HIS A 40 7.52 3.83 -3.40
C HIS A 40 6.30 3.95 -4.31
N HIS A 41 6.30 3.13 -5.37
CA HIS A 41 5.25 3.07 -6.39
C HIS A 41 4.61 1.69 -6.42
N VAL A 42 3.30 1.63 -6.59
CA VAL A 42 2.50 0.42 -6.75
C VAL A 42 2.19 0.21 -8.23
N ASN A 43 2.46 -1.01 -8.70
CA ASN A 43 1.99 -1.57 -9.96
C ASN A 43 0.54 -2.02 -9.76
N LEU A 44 -0.39 -1.38 -10.47
CA LEU A 44 -1.83 -1.61 -10.34
C LEU A 44 -2.32 -2.86 -11.10
N GLN A 45 -1.46 -3.51 -11.88
CA GLN A 45 -1.76 -4.78 -12.54
C GLN A 45 -1.27 -5.96 -11.69
N THR A 46 -0.09 -5.85 -11.08
CA THR A 46 0.57 -6.97 -10.39
C THR A 46 0.55 -6.89 -8.86
N GLY A 47 0.25 -5.72 -8.30
CA GLY A 47 0.35 -5.45 -6.86
C GLY A 47 1.79 -5.26 -6.36
N GLU A 48 2.78 -5.27 -7.26
CA GLU A 48 4.18 -5.07 -6.88
C GLU A 48 4.42 -3.63 -6.46
N HIS A 49 5.25 -3.42 -5.43
CA HIS A 49 5.44 -2.10 -4.85
C HIS A 49 6.89 -1.61 -4.83
N TYR A 50 7.87 -2.44 -5.26
CA TYR A 50 9.26 -2.14 -5.74
C TYR A 50 10.22 -3.37 -5.63
N LYS A 51 11.47 -3.26 -6.17
CA LYS A 51 12.63 -4.21 -6.27
C LYS A 51 12.52 -5.46 -5.41
N PRO A 52 12.99 -6.65 -5.89
CA PRO A 52 12.40 -7.97 -5.66
C PRO A 52 12.19 -8.26 -4.17
N SER A 53 11.23 -7.57 -3.58
CA SER A 53 10.69 -7.90 -2.30
C SER A 53 9.64 -8.94 -2.62
N SER A 54 9.66 -10.05 -1.90
CA SER A 54 8.67 -11.11 -2.06
C SER A 54 7.25 -10.67 -1.69
N LYS A 55 7.02 -9.38 -1.38
CA LYS A 55 5.78 -8.83 -0.86
C LYS A 55 4.99 -8.10 -1.95
N LYS A 56 3.78 -8.60 -2.17
CA LYS A 56 2.77 -7.97 -3.04
C LYS A 56 1.75 -7.24 -2.18
N ILE A 57 1.12 -6.24 -2.79
CA ILE A 57 -0.05 -5.55 -2.25
C ILE A 57 -1.29 -6.24 -2.79
N LYS A 58 -2.22 -6.55 -1.89
CA LYS A 58 -3.58 -6.94 -2.25
C LYS A 58 -4.30 -5.75 -2.88
N LEU A 59 -4.49 -5.82 -4.18
CA LEU A 59 -5.14 -4.76 -4.95
C LEU A 59 -6.63 -4.66 -4.57
N LYS A 60 -7.09 -3.43 -4.36
CA LYS A 60 -8.50 -3.10 -4.07
C LYS A 60 -9.02 -2.13 -5.10
N GLU A 61 -10.30 -2.18 -5.43
CA GLU A 61 -10.97 -1.18 -6.28
C GLU A 61 -10.99 0.22 -5.63
N PRO A 62 -11.03 1.30 -6.43
CA PRO A 62 -11.14 2.64 -5.89
C PRO A 62 -12.45 2.82 -5.13
N LYS A 63 -12.40 3.56 -4.03
CA LYS A 63 -13.57 4.00 -3.28
C LYS A 63 -14.07 5.35 -3.81
#